data_AF-A0A958AMH5-F1
#
_entry.id   AF-A0A958AMH5-F1
#
_cell.length_a   1.000
_cell.length_b   1.000
_cell.length_c   1.000
_cell.angle_alpha   90.00
_cell.angle_beta   90.00
_cell.angle_gamma   90.00
#
_symmetry.space_group_name_H-M   'P 1'
#
loop_
_entity.id
_entity.type
_entity.pdbx_description
1 polymer ?
#
loop_
_entity_poly.entity_id
_entity_poly.type
_entity_poly.pdbx_seq_one_letter_code
_entity_poly.pdbx_strand_id
1 'polypeptide(L)'
;EGPAPITQVVLNESGNGKIRSTANPLGGDIHPYTAELAHFLDCLETGIAPLVTARDAMMDVKVALAAIESMRVGKPITIAEFIEPKEHEVAP
;
A
#
# COMPACT_ATOMS: atom_id res chain seq x y z
N GLU A 1 14.71 12.25 -10.73
CA GLU A 1 13.48 12.75 -10.11
C GLU A 1 12.31 11.97 -10.69
N GLY A 2 11.60 11.18 -9.88
CA GLY A 2 10.41 10.46 -10.33
C GLY A 2 9.23 11.42 -10.48
N PRO A 3 8.21 11.07 -11.29
CA PRO A 3 7.00 11.89 -11.35
C PRO A 3 6.40 12.01 -9.96
N ALA A 4 6.03 13.23 -9.57
CA ALA A 4 5.39 13.51 -8.28
C ALA A 4 4.14 12.61 -8.12
N PRO A 5 3.82 12.15 -6.90
CA PRO A 5 2.63 11.35 -6.66
C PRO A 5 1.40 12.09 -7.19
N ILE A 6 0.50 11.34 -7.84
CA ILE A 6 -0.74 11.88 -8.42
C ILE A 6 -1.47 12.61 -7.30
N THR A 7 -1.48 13.93 -7.37
CA THR A 7 -2.12 14.78 -6.38
C THR A 7 -3.56 14.98 -6.83
N GLN A 8 -4.50 14.24 -6.22
CA GLN A 8 -5.91 14.53 -6.44
C GLN A 8 -6.25 15.83 -5.72
N VAL A 9 -6.56 16.85 -6.52
CA VAL A 9 -6.97 18.15 -6.03
C VAL A 9 -8.49 18.20 -6.08
N VAL A 10 -9.12 18.10 -4.90
CA VAL A 10 -10.58 18.12 -4.77
C VAL A 10 -11.02 19.52 -4.36
N LEU A 11 -12.19 19.97 -4.82
CA LEU A 11 -12.80 21.20 -4.31
C LEU A 11 -13.15 21.00 -2.84
N ASN A 12 -12.92 22.02 -2.01
CA ASN A 12 -13.38 22.01 -0.63
C ASN A 12 -14.91 22.04 -0.56
N GLU A 13 -15.48 21.71 0.60
CA GLU A 13 -16.93 21.67 0.81
C GLU A 13 -17.62 23.01 0.52
N SER A 14 -16.89 24.13 0.62
CA SER A 14 -17.38 25.47 0.30
C SER A 14 -17.24 25.88 -1.18
N GLY A 15 -16.67 25.02 -2.03
CA GLY A 15 -16.45 25.27 -3.46
C GLY A 15 -15.48 26.40 -3.81
N ASN A 16 -14.80 27.00 -2.83
CA ASN A 16 -13.95 28.19 -2.99
C ASN A 16 -12.45 27.90 -2.92
N GLY A 17 -12.05 26.64 -2.74
CA GLY A 17 -10.67 26.25 -2.55
C GLY A 17 -10.38 24.81 -2.98
N LYS A 18 -9.09 24.50 -3.06
CA LYS A 18 -8.56 23.18 -3.44
C LYS A 18 -7.94 22.54 -2.20
N ILE A 19 -8.41 21.36 -1.80
CA ILE A 19 -7.90 20.62 -0.64
C ILE A 19 -7.12 19.39 -1.12
N ARG A 20 -6.00 19.11 -0.42
CA ARG A 20 -5.31 17.82 -0.48
C ARG A 20 -6.15 16.83 0.30
N SER A 21 -6.81 15.92 -0.39
CA SER A 21 -7.67 14.95 0.25
C SER A 21 -6.89 13.66 0.52
N THR A 22 -7.05 13.13 1.73
CA THR A 22 -6.75 11.72 2.05
C THR A 22 -7.97 10.83 1.83
N ALA A 23 -9.08 11.39 1.35
CA ALA A 23 -10.25 10.62 1.00
C ALA A 23 -9.90 9.64 -0.13
N ASN A 24 -10.57 8.50 -0.09
CA ASN A 24 -10.46 7.47 -1.10
C ASN A 24 -10.63 8.05 -2.52
N PRO A 25 -9.74 7.72 -3.48
CA PRO A 25 -9.83 8.22 -4.85
C PRO A 25 -11.01 7.64 -5.63
N LEU A 26 -11.58 6.52 -5.18
CA LEU A 26 -12.83 5.98 -5.71
C LEU A 26 -13.99 6.80 -5.12
N GLY A 27 -15.01 7.11 -5.93
CA GLY A 27 -16.15 7.94 -5.52
C GLY A 27 -16.82 7.46 -4.23
N GLY A 28 -17.55 8.35 -3.52
CA GLY A 28 -18.09 8.08 -2.17
C GLY A 28 -18.93 6.81 -2.03
N ASP A 29 -19.52 6.32 -3.13
CA ASP A 29 -20.33 5.09 -3.16
C ASP A 29 -19.48 3.80 -3.14
N ILE A 30 -18.17 3.90 -3.40
CA ILE A 30 -17.25 2.76 -3.43
C ILE A 30 -16.24 2.94 -2.29
N HIS A 31 -16.55 2.39 -1.12
CA HIS A 31 -15.63 2.42 0.02
C HIS A 31 -14.73 1.16 0.02
N PRO A 32 -13.41 1.26 -0.23
CA PRO A 32 -12.52 0.14 -0.48
C PRO A 32 -12.46 -0.82 0.71
N TYR A 33 -12.46 -0.29 1.93
CA TYR A 33 -12.49 -1.12 3.14
C TYR A 33 -13.77 -1.96 3.23
N THR A 34 -14.90 -1.43 2.77
CA THR A 34 -16.16 -2.18 2.78
C THR A 34 -16.13 -3.30 1.75
N ALA A 35 -15.59 -3.04 0.56
CA ALA A 35 -15.40 -4.05 -0.48
C ALA A 35 -14.41 -5.15 -0.05
N GLU A 36 -13.29 -4.77 0.58
CA GLU A 36 -12.29 -5.70 1.11
C GLU A 36 -12.87 -6.63 2.18
N LEU A 37 -13.58 -6.08 3.17
CA LEU A 37 -14.20 -6.87 4.24
C LEU A 37 -15.30 -7.80 3.69
N ALA A 38 -16.10 -7.35 2.73
CA ALA A 38 -17.10 -8.19 2.09
C ALA A 38 -16.44 -9.38 1.35
N HIS A 39 -15.37 -9.12 0.59
CA HIS A 39 -14.60 -10.16 -0.10
C HIS A 39 -13.96 -11.15 0.89
N PHE A 40 -13.44 -10.67 2.00
CA PHE A 40 -12.87 -11.51 3.05
C PHE A 40 -13.91 -12.48 3.65
N LEU A 41 -15.12 -11.99 3.95
CA LEU A 41 -16.21 -12.83 4.46
C LEU A 41 -16.65 -13.88 3.41
N ASP A 42 -16.79 -13.49 2.14
CA ASP A 42 -17.15 -14.41 1.07
C ASP A 42 -16.13 -15.56 0.92
N CYS A 43 -14.83 -15.26 1.03
CA CYS A 43 -13.77 -16.29 1.05
C CYS A 43 -13.93 -17.27 2.22
N LEU A 44 -14.30 -16.78 3.42
CA LEU A 44 -14.52 -17.63 4.59
C LEU A 44 -15.76 -18.51 4.45
N GLU A 45 -16.84 -17.96 3.90
CA GLU A 45 -18.13 -18.66 3.76
C GLU A 45 -18.13 -19.69 2.63
N THR A 46 -17.51 -19.35 1.49
CA THR A 46 -17.55 -20.18 0.28
C THR A 46 -16.28 -21.01 0.06
N GLY A 47 -15.20 -20.68 0.76
CA GLY A 47 -13.90 -21.33 0.59
C GLY A 47 -13.17 -20.96 -0.71
N ILE A 48 -13.60 -19.91 -1.42
CA ILE A 48 -12.84 -19.40 -2.58
C ILE A 48 -11.48 -18.85 -2.14
N ALA A 49 -10.50 -18.94 -3.03
CA ALA A 49 -9.20 -18.34 -2.78
C ALA A 49 -9.30 -16.80 -2.73
N PRO A 50 -8.66 -16.15 -1.74
CA PRO A 50 -8.66 -14.69 -1.68
C PRO A 50 -7.87 -14.09 -2.85
N LEU A 51 -8.33 -12.94 -3.35
CA LEU A 51 -7.64 -12.19 -4.41
C LEU A 51 -6.25 -11.72 -3.99
N VAL A 52 -6.10 -11.37 -2.71
CA VAL A 52 -4.83 -11.01 -2.07
C VAL A 52 -4.54 -12.06 -1.01
N THR A 53 -3.43 -12.77 -1.17
CA THR A 53 -3.01 -13.86 -0.29
C THR A 53 -2.00 -13.38 0.76
N ALA A 54 -1.71 -14.22 1.75
CA ALA A 54 -0.64 -13.95 2.72
C ALA A 54 0.74 -13.78 2.05
N ARG A 55 0.97 -14.42 0.89
CA ARG A 55 2.22 -14.29 0.15
C ARG A 55 2.38 -12.89 -0.45
N ASP A 56 1.28 -12.29 -0.91
CA ASP A 56 1.29 -10.92 -1.44
C ASP A 56 1.65 -9.93 -0.33
N ALA A 57 1.04 -10.07 0.86
CA ALA A 57 1.36 -9.27 2.03
C ALA A 57 2.83 -9.41 2.47
N MET A 58 3.39 -10.63 2.45
CA MET A 58 4.81 -10.85 2.74
C MET A 58 5.73 -10.15 1.73
N MET A 59 5.36 -10.15 0.45
CA MET A 59 6.10 -9.45 -0.60
C MET A 59 6.08 -7.93 -0.40
N ASP A 60 4.96 -7.37 0.04
CA ASP A 60 4.85 -5.94 0.36
C ASP A 60 5.80 -5.55 1.49
N VAL A 61 5.86 -6.35 2.56
CA VAL A 61 6.81 -6.13 3.66
C VAL A 61 8.25 -6.23 3.17
N LYS A 62 8.57 -7.22 2.33
CA LYS A 62 9.89 -7.36 1.72
C LYS A 62 10.28 -6.13 0.90
N VAL A 63 9.36 -5.58 0.11
CA VAL A 63 9.59 -4.36 -0.68
C VAL A 63 9.82 -3.15 0.24
N ALA A 64 9.04 -3.01 1.31
CA ALA A 64 9.23 -1.93 2.29
C ALA A 64 10.61 -2.01 2.97
N LEU A 65 11.02 -3.20 3.40
CA LEU A 65 12.35 -3.43 3.98
C LEU A 65 13.48 -3.14 2.99
N ALA A 66 13.32 -3.55 1.72
CA ALA A 66 14.29 -3.25 0.67
C ALA A 66 14.41 -1.73 0.41
N ALA A 67 13.29 -0.99 0.47
CA ALA A 67 13.30 0.46 0.32
C ALA A 67 14.05 1.14 1.47
N ILE A 68 13.80 0.72 2.71
CA ILE A 68 14.53 1.21 3.90
C ILE A 68 16.03 0.94 3.74
N GLU A 69 16.41 -0.28 3.34
CA GLU A 69 17.81 -0.63 3.14
C GLU A 69 18.43 0.18 2.00
N SER A 70 17.70 0.39 0.91
CA SER A 70 18.15 1.21 -0.23
C SER A 70 18.45 2.65 0.20
N MET A 71 17.59 3.24 1.05
CA MET A 71 17.83 4.55 1.65
C MET A 71 19.08 4.55 2.54
N ARG A 72 19.27 3.49 3.33
CA ARG A 72 20.43 3.35 4.24
C ARG A 72 21.76 3.25 3.48
N VAL A 73 21.80 2.49 2.38
CA VAL A 73 23.03 2.29 1.59
C VAL A 73 23.22 3.31 0.48
N GLY A 74 22.19 4.12 0.18
CA GLY A 74 22.19 5.12 -0.89
C GLY A 74 22.29 4.52 -2.30
N LYS A 75 21.83 3.27 -2.49
CA LYS A 75 21.93 2.54 -3.76
C LYS A 75 20.63 1.78 -4.06
N PRO A 76 20.26 1.60 -5.35
CA PRO A 76 19.15 0.74 -5.72
C PRO A 76 19.35 -0.70 -5.22
N ILE A 77 18.25 -1.36 -4.84
CA ILE A 77 18.23 -2.76 -4.40
C ILE A 77 17.30 -3.57 -5.31
N THR A 78 17.82 -4.68 -5.85
CA THR A 78 17.03 -5.63 -6.64
C THR A 78 16.20 -6.51 -5.70
N ILE A 79 14.87 -6.41 -5.76
CA ILE A 79 13.97 -7.13 -4.85
C ILE A 79 14.13 -8.66 -4.93
N ALA A 80 14.39 -9.20 -6.13
CA ALA A 80 14.60 -10.63 -6.32
C ALA A 80 15.83 -11.17 -5.56
N GLU A 81 16.82 -10.32 -5.33
CA GLU A 81 18.10 -10.65 -4.68
C GLU A 81 18.14 -10.18 -3.21
N PHE A 82 17.22 -9.30 -2.82
CA PHE A 82 17.11 -8.82 -1.45
C PHE A 82 16.72 -9.95 -0.50
N ILE A 83 17.48 -10.08 0.58
CA ILE A 83 17.21 -11.01 1.68
C ILE A 83 16.79 -10.17 2.87
N GLU A 84 15.65 -10.50 3.45
CA GLU A 84 15.10 -9.79 4.60
C GLU A 84 16.05 -9.91 5.81
N PRO A 85 16.36 -8.80 6.50
CA PRO A 85 17.19 -8.83 7.70
C PRO A 85 16.46 -9.60 8.81
N LYS A 86 17.22 -10.29 9.66
CA LYS A 86 16.62 -10.94 10.85
C LYS A 86 16.25 -9.87 11.87
N GLU A 87 15.25 -10.12 12.71
CA GLU A 87 14.72 -9.18 13.71
C GLU A 87 15.78 -8.47 14.58
N HIS A 88 16.97 -9.05 14.76
CA HIS A 88 18.08 -8.46 15.53
C HIS A 88 18.99 -7.51 14.74
N GLU A 89 18.81 -7.37 13.42
CA GLU A 89 19.69 -6.58 12.55
C GLU A 89 19.03 -5.29 12.05
N VAL A 90 17.76 -5.06 12.38
CA VAL A 90 17.08 -3.80 12.09
C VAL A 90 17.60 -2.76 13.10
N ALA A 91 18.46 -1.85 12.61
CA ALA A 91 18.96 -0.75 13.42
C ALA A 91 17.79 0.11 13.95
N PRO A 92 17.88 0.63 15.19
CA PRO A 92 16.82 1.40 15.83
C PRO A 92 16.50 2.72 15.11
#